data_AF-A0A4Z2GTJ6-F1
#
_entry.id   AF-A0A4Z2GTJ6-F1
#
_cell.length_a   1.000
_cell.length_b   1.000
_cell.length_c   1.000
_cell.angle_alpha   90.00
_cell.angle_beta   90.00
_cell.angle_gamma   90.00
#
_symmetry.space_group_name_H-M   'P 1'
#
loop_
_entity.id
_entity.type
_entity.pdbx_description
1 polymer ?
#
loop_
_entity_poly.entity_id
_entity_poly.type
_entity_poly.pdbx_seq_one_letter_code
_entity_poly.pdbx_strand_id
1 'polypeptide(L)'
;MSATSPSIHVWDAMTKQTLSVLRCFHSGGVCSVSFSATGKLLLSVGLDPEHTVTIWKWQEGAKVATRVGHTQRIFVAEFRPDSDTHFVSVGIKHVRFWTLAGRALLSKKGVLSSIEDARMQTMLSVAFGAVSDF
;
A
#
# COMPACT_ATOMS: atom_id res chain seq x y z
N MET A 1 -23.98 -17.10 6.05
CA MET A 1 -24.11 -15.65 5.76
C MET A 1 -22.96 -15.29 4.86
N SER A 2 -23.22 -14.92 3.60
CA SER A 2 -22.18 -14.48 2.67
C SER A 2 -21.56 -13.19 3.22
N ALA A 3 -20.43 -13.28 3.91
CA ALA A 3 -19.65 -12.11 4.26
C ALA A 3 -19.34 -11.40 2.93
N THR A 4 -19.89 -10.20 2.76
CA THR A 4 -19.65 -9.40 1.56
C THR A 4 -18.15 -9.19 1.46
N SER A 5 -17.54 -9.63 0.36
CA SER A 5 -16.11 -9.41 0.15
C SER A 5 -15.81 -7.92 0.27
N PRO A 6 -14.73 -7.53 0.98
CA PRO A 6 -14.31 -6.15 1.07
C PRO A 6 -14.20 -5.50 -0.30
N SER A 7 -14.47 -4.20 -0.36
CA SER A 7 -14.33 -3.40 -1.56
C SER A 7 -13.70 -2.05 -1.24
N ILE A 8 -12.99 -1.49 -2.20
CA ILE A 8 -12.46 -0.12 -2.14
C ILE A 8 -13.32 0.71 -3.07
N HIS A 9 -13.80 1.83 -2.57
CA HIS A 9 -14.61 2.76 -3.36
C HIS A 9 -13.76 4.02 -3.58
N VAL A 10 -13.84 4.56 -4.78
CA VAL A 10 -13.19 5.80 -5.16
C VAL A 10 -14.29 6.79 -5.50
N TRP A 11 -14.26 7.97 -4.90
CA TRP A 11 -15.26 9.02 -5.11
C TRP A 11 -14.61 10.26 -5.66
N ASP A 12 -15.39 11.01 -6.42
CA ASP A 12 -15.09 12.40 -6.69
C ASP A 12 -15.44 13.22 -5.44
N ALA A 13 -14.45 13.92 -4.91
CA ALA A 13 -14.58 14.65 -3.65
C ALA A 13 -15.51 15.87 -3.75
N MET A 14 -15.80 16.40 -4.93
CA MET A 14 -16.64 17.59 -5.09
C MET A 14 -18.11 17.20 -5.28
N THR A 15 -18.36 16.33 -6.25
CA THR A 15 -19.69 15.84 -6.64
C THR A 15 -20.23 14.75 -5.72
N LYS A 16 -19.36 14.13 -4.92
CA LYS A 16 -19.66 12.98 -4.03
C LYS A 16 -20.12 11.73 -4.78
N GLN A 17 -19.90 11.68 -6.09
CA GLN A 17 -20.25 10.54 -6.93
C GLN A 17 -19.18 9.45 -6.85
N THR A 18 -19.60 8.19 -6.84
CA THR A 18 -18.69 7.04 -6.93
C THR A 18 -18.11 6.96 -8.34
N LEU A 19 -16.78 7.03 -8.45
CA LEU A 19 -16.04 6.89 -9.70
C LEU A 19 -15.67 5.44 -10.00
N SER A 20 -15.38 4.64 -8.96
CA SER A 20 -15.02 3.22 -9.11
C SER A 20 -15.28 2.42 -7.85
N VAL A 21 -15.53 1.12 -8.02
CA VAL A 21 -15.64 0.13 -6.94
C VAL A 21 -14.75 -1.07 -7.27
N LEU A 22 -13.68 -1.24 -6.50
CA LEU A 22 -12.71 -2.32 -6.64
C LEU A 22 -13.10 -3.47 -5.73
N ARG A 23 -13.52 -4.59 -6.32
CA ARG A 23 -13.79 -5.82 -5.57
C ARG A 23 -12.47 -6.44 -5.13
N CYS A 24 -12.23 -6.47 -3.82
CA CYS A 24 -10.97 -6.91 -3.27
C CYS A 24 -10.94 -8.43 -3.08
N PHE A 25 -9.72 -8.96 -3.07
CA PHE A 25 -9.44 -10.35 -2.66
C PHE A 25 -9.04 -10.43 -1.17
N HIS A 26 -8.98 -9.29 -0.49
CA HIS A 26 -8.67 -9.20 0.94
C HIS A 26 -9.78 -9.82 1.76
N SER A 27 -9.48 -10.82 2.58
CA SER A 27 -10.51 -11.59 3.30
C SER A 27 -11.05 -10.90 4.55
N GLY A 28 -10.26 -10.03 5.19
CA GLY A 28 -10.61 -9.41 6.48
C GLY A 28 -10.89 -7.89 6.42
N GLY A 29 -10.82 -7.28 5.25
CA GLY A 29 -10.95 -5.82 5.07
C GLY A 29 -9.72 -5.19 4.45
N VAL A 30 -9.74 -3.86 4.31
CA VAL A 30 -8.63 -3.05 3.79
C VAL A 30 -8.25 -2.03 4.86
N CYS A 31 -6.98 -2.02 5.29
CA CYS A 31 -6.51 -1.14 6.37
C CYS A 31 -5.79 0.11 5.86
N SER A 32 -5.30 0.11 4.63
CA SER A 32 -4.56 1.23 4.06
C SER A 32 -4.82 1.31 2.56
N VAL A 33 -4.97 2.54 2.06
CA VAL A 33 -5.03 2.87 0.64
C VAL A 33 -4.20 4.11 0.34
N SER A 34 -3.60 4.18 -0.85
CA SER A 34 -2.79 5.33 -1.29
C SER A 34 -2.82 5.45 -2.81
N PHE A 35 -2.97 6.67 -3.32
CA PHE A 35 -2.82 6.95 -4.75
C PHE A 35 -1.35 7.12 -5.11
N SER A 36 -1.00 6.69 -6.31
CA SER A 36 0.33 6.93 -6.89
C SER A 36 0.54 8.40 -7.25
N ALA A 37 1.77 8.80 -7.55
CA ALA A 37 2.13 10.18 -7.87
C ALA A 37 1.23 10.83 -8.93
N THR A 38 0.90 10.13 -10.02
CA THR A 38 -0.01 10.67 -11.04
C THR A 38 -1.49 10.29 -10.80
N GLY A 39 -1.81 9.63 -9.69
CA GLY A 39 -3.15 9.15 -9.35
C GLY A 39 -3.68 8.02 -10.25
N LYS A 40 -2.87 7.44 -11.14
CA LYS A 40 -3.32 6.38 -12.07
C LYS A 40 -3.41 5.01 -11.41
N LEU A 41 -2.61 4.79 -10.37
CA LEU A 41 -2.61 3.55 -9.60
C LEU A 41 -3.13 3.80 -8.19
N LEU A 42 -3.78 2.78 -7.64
CA LEU A 42 -4.18 2.72 -6.24
C LEU A 42 -3.49 1.54 -5.58
N LEU A 43 -2.87 1.77 -4.44
CA LEU A 43 -2.27 0.78 -3.55
C LEU A 43 -3.27 0.44 -2.45
N SER A 44 -3.38 -0.84 -2.10
CA SER A 44 -4.15 -1.30 -0.95
C SER A 44 -3.39 -2.33 -0.13
N VAL A 45 -3.70 -2.38 1.17
CA VAL A 45 -3.22 -3.39 2.11
C VAL A 45 -4.40 -4.10 2.77
N GLY A 46 -4.40 -5.42 2.72
CA GLY A 46 -5.44 -6.26 3.30
C GLY A 46 -5.26 -6.52 4.79
N LEU A 47 -6.38 -6.77 5.48
CA LEU A 47 -6.42 -7.41 6.81
C LEU A 47 -6.60 -8.93 6.67
N ASP A 48 -5.97 -9.52 5.67
CA ASP A 48 -5.83 -10.96 5.51
C ASP A 48 -4.61 -11.46 6.30
N PRO A 49 -4.45 -12.78 6.56
CA PRO A 49 -3.39 -13.31 7.42
C PRO A 49 -1.96 -12.88 7.03
N GLU A 50 -1.75 -12.61 5.74
CA GLU A 50 -0.45 -12.25 5.15
C GLU A 50 -0.35 -10.77 4.78
N HIS A 51 -1.32 -9.96 5.22
CA HIS A 51 -1.47 -8.53 4.95
C HIS A 51 -1.07 -8.17 3.51
N THR A 52 -1.74 -8.82 2.56
CA THR A 52 -1.37 -8.73 1.15
C THR A 52 -1.41 -7.30 0.64
N VAL A 53 -0.41 -6.97 -0.17
CA VAL A 53 -0.26 -5.67 -0.81
C VAL A 53 -0.72 -5.81 -2.26
N THR A 54 -1.63 -4.96 -2.70
CA THR A 54 -2.19 -5.02 -4.06
C THR A 54 -2.15 -3.65 -4.73
N ILE A 55 -1.77 -3.64 -6.01
CA ILE A 55 -1.83 -2.46 -6.88
C ILE A 55 -2.95 -2.63 -7.89
N TRP A 56 -3.71 -1.56 -8.07
CA TRP A 56 -4.87 -1.48 -8.93
C TRP A 56 -4.68 -0.37 -9.96
N LYS A 57 -5.16 -0.61 -11.18
CA LYS A 57 -5.58 0.45 -12.08
C LYS A 57 -7.05 0.72 -11.77
N TRP A 58 -7.30 1.71 -10.92
CA TRP A 58 -8.59 1.84 -10.26
C TRP A 58 -9.71 2.25 -11.24
N GLN A 59 -9.40 3.02 -12.28
CA GLN A 59 -10.37 3.42 -13.31
C GLN A 59 -10.81 2.24 -14.19
N GLU A 60 -9.92 1.27 -14.39
CA GLU A 60 -10.18 0.05 -15.17
C GLU A 60 -10.81 -1.05 -14.30
N GLY A 61 -10.91 -0.86 -12.98
CA GLY A 61 -11.31 -1.92 -12.05
C GLY A 61 -10.33 -3.10 -12.01
N ALA A 62 -9.11 -2.92 -12.50
CA ALA A 62 -8.20 -4.00 -12.80
C ALA A 62 -7.08 -4.13 -11.75
N LYS A 63 -6.84 -5.36 -11.28
CA LYS A 63 -5.66 -5.70 -10.47
C LYS A 63 -4.42 -5.77 -11.36
N VAL A 64 -3.38 -5.03 -10.99
CA VAL A 64 -2.09 -5.02 -11.70
C VAL A 64 -1.13 -6.05 -11.13
N ALA A 65 -0.95 -6.01 -9.81
CA ALA A 65 0.01 -6.85 -9.09
C ALA A 65 -0.48 -7.08 -7.66
N THR A 66 -0.09 -8.22 -7.08
CA THR A 66 -0.33 -8.52 -5.66
C THR A 66 0.83 -9.33 -5.11
N ARG A 67 1.15 -9.14 -3.82
CA ARG A 67 2.20 -9.89 -3.15
C ARG A 67 1.92 -9.95 -1.64
N VAL A 68 2.33 -11.07 -1.03
CA VAL A 68 2.36 -11.21 0.44
C VAL A 68 3.16 -10.07 1.05
N GLY A 69 2.52 -9.35 1.97
CA GLY A 69 3.10 -8.21 2.67
C GLY A 69 3.91 -8.67 3.86
N HIS A 70 3.20 -9.13 4.90
CA HIS A 70 3.77 -9.58 6.16
C HIS A 70 2.76 -10.36 7.02
N THR A 71 3.25 -11.25 7.88
CA THR A 71 2.40 -12.03 8.80
C THR A 71 1.86 -11.18 9.97
N GLN A 72 2.52 -10.06 10.27
CA GLN A 72 2.05 -9.08 11.26
C GLN A 72 1.51 -7.83 10.58
N ARG A 73 0.69 -7.08 11.32
CA ARG A 73 -0.06 -5.95 10.79
C ARG A 73 0.83 -4.89 10.14
N ILE A 74 0.50 -4.59 8.90
CA ILE A 74 0.95 -3.38 8.18
C ILE A 74 -0.09 -2.29 8.47
N PHE A 75 0.38 -1.14 8.95
CA PHE A 75 -0.49 -0.01 9.29
C PHE A 75 -0.61 0.98 8.14
N VAL A 76 0.49 1.24 7.43
CA VAL A 76 0.54 2.23 6.36
C VAL A 76 1.32 1.68 5.17
N ALA A 77 0.81 1.94 3.97
CA ALA A 77 1.58 1.80 2.74
C ALA A 77 1.31 3.02 1.84
N GLU A 78 2.37 3.71 1.43
CA GLU A 78 2.27 5.01 0.76
C GLU A 78 3.21 5.07 -0.44
N PHE A 79 2.66 5.46 -1.59
CA PHE A 79 3.48 5.78 -2.76
C PHE A 79 4.41 6.95 -2.47
N ARG A 80 5.60 6.89 -3.05
CA ARG A 80 6.43 8.07 -3.12
C ARG A 80 5.68 9.15 -3.93
N PRO A 81 5.69 10.42 -3.47
CA PRO A 81 4.96 11.49 -4.14
C PRO A 81 5.48 11.80 -5.56
N ASP A 82 6.69 11.34 -5.88
CA ASP A 82 7.35 11.52 -7.18
C ASP A 82 7.40 10.23 -8.03
N SER A 83 6.77 9.13 -7.60
CA SER A 83 6.84 7.86 -8.30
C SER A 83 5.52 7.10 -8.36
N ASP A 84 5.18 6.63 -9.56
CA ASP A 84 4.07 5.70 -9.76
C ASP A 84 4.42 4.24 -9.43
N THR A 85 5.69 3.93 -9.21
CA THR A 85 6.16 2.54 -9.10
C THR A 85 6.86 2.24 -7.80
N HIS A 86 7.23 3.26 -7.01
CA HIS A 86 7.88 3.07 -5.72
C HIS A 86 6.98 3.48 -4.57
N PHE A 87 6.91 2.64 -3.54
CA PHE A 87 6.15 2.91 -2.32
C PHE A 87 6.82 2.26 -1.12
N VAL A 88 6.46 2.71 0.07
CA VAL A 88 6.97 2.16 1.34
C VAL A 88 5.79 1.63 2.13
N SER A 89 5.97 0.50 2.82
CA SER A 89 5.01 0.06 3.83
C SER A 89 5.65 -0.22 5.17
N VAL A 90 4.93 0.15 6.23
CA VAL A 90 5.39 0.13 7.62
C VAL A 90 4.35 -0.52 8.54
N GLY A 91 4.84 -1.23 9.56
CA GLY A 91 4.00 -2.03 10.44
C GLY A 91 4.72 -2.54 11.68
N ILE A 92 4.16 -3.57 12.30
CA ILE A 92 4.82 -4.30 13.39
C ILE A 92 6.03 -5.04 12.80
N LYS A 93 7.25 -4.67 13.23
CA LYS A 93 8.51 -5.26 12.74
C LYS A 93 8.63 -5.31 11.21
N HIS A 94 7.95 -4.39 10.54
CA HIS A 94 7.83 -4.35 9.09
C HIS A 94 8.18 -2.96 8.59
N VAL A 95 9.24 -2.92 7.76
CA VAL A 95 9.56 -1.79 6.90
C VAL A 95 10.01 -2.38 5.59
N ARG A 96 9.28 -2.13 4.52
CA ARG A 96 9.65 -2.57 3.18
C ARG A 96 9.52 -1.45 2.18
N PHE A 97 10.52 -1.37 1.32
CA PHE A 97 10.57 -0.53 0.15
C PHE A 97 10.20 -1.40 -1.05
N TRP A 98 9.20 -0.97 -1.80
CA TRP A 98 8.60 -1.74 -2.87
C TRP A 98 8.83 -1.07 -4.22
N THR A 99 8.95 -1.90 -5.25
CA THR A 99 8.98 -1.49 -6.65
C THR A 99 7.95 -2.31 -7.43
N LEU A 100 7.06 -1.63 -8.15
CA LEU A 100 6.22 -2.23 -9.17
C LEU A 100 7.02 -2.35 -10.47
N ALA A 101 7.38 -3.59 -10.83
CA ALA A 101 8.06 -3.92 -12.07
C ALA A 101 7.08 -4.62 -13.01
N GLY A 102 6.40 -3.85 -13.85
CA GLY A 102 5.34 -4.35 -14.74
C GLY A 102 4.15 -4.89 -13.93
N ARG A 103 3.96 -6.21 -13.91
CA ARG A 103 2.89 -6.90 -13.15
C ARG A 103 3.37 -7.58 -11.86
N ALA A 104 4.60 -7.31 -11.44
CA ALA A 104 5.20 -7.89 -10.25
C ALA A 104 5.54 -6.81 -9.21
N LEU A 105 5.38 -7.15 -7.93
CA LEU A 105 5.90 -6.35 -6.83
C LEU A 105 7.22 -6.96 -6.35
N LEU A 106 8.27 -6.16 -6.33
CA LEU A 106 9.56 -6.48 -5.71
C LEU A 106 9.67 -5.71 -4.40
N SER A 107 10.40 -6.24 -3.42
CA SER A 107 10.64 -5.51 -2.18
C SER A 107 12.00 -5.78 -1.56
N LYS A 108 12.49 -4.78 -0.82
CA LYS A 108 13.65 -4.86 0.04
C LYS A 108 13.28 -4.43 1.45
N LYS A 109 13.78 -5.14 2.46
CA LYS A 109 13.59 -4.78 3.87
C LYS A 109 14.41 -3.53 4.18
N GLY A 110 13.84 -2.59 4.94
CA GLY A 110 14.58 -1.44 5.45
C GLY A 110 15.70 -1.86 6.41
N VAL A 111 16.84 -1.18 6.32
CA VAL A 111 18.01 -1.40 7.18
C VAL A 111 17.99 -0.37 8.32
N LEU A 112 18.15 -0.84 9.55
CA LEU A 112 18.31 -0.02 10.75
C LEU A 112 19.78 -0.12 11.19
N SER A 113 20.70 0.61 10.56
CA SER A 113 22.13 0.49 10.87
C SER A 113 22.62 1.58 11.82
N SER A 114 23.29 1.14 12.90
CA SER A 114 24.14 1.86 13.86
C SER A 114 23.56 2.38 15.18
N ILE A 115 22.30 2.13 15.51
CA ILE A 115 21.87 2.27 16.91
C ILE A 115 22.12 0.92 17.57
N GLU A 116 23.15 0.82 18.43
CA GLU A 116 23.33 -0.34 19.29
C GLU A 116 22.00 -0.65 19.98
N ASP A 117 21.55 -1.91 19.90
CA ASP A 117 20.27 -2.38 20.43
C ASP A 117 18.97 -1.93 19.72
N ALA A 118 19.04 -1.38 18.50
CA ALA A 118 17.83 -1.03 17.73
C ALA A 118 17.06 -2.25 17.21
N ARG A 119 16.18 -2.78 18.06
CA ARG A 119 15.08 -3.65 17.64
C ARG A 119 14.09 -2.84 16.81
N MET A 120 13.72 -3.36 15.64
CA MET A 120 12.66 -2.76 14.82
C MET A 120 11.38 -2.64 15.63
N GLN A 121 11.00 -1.40 15.94
CA GLN A 121 9.76 -1.08 16.65
C GLN A 121 8.58 -1.10 15.68
N THR A 122 7.37 -1.11 16.25
CA THR A 122 6.16 -0.89 15.47
C THR A 122 6.17 0.52 14.89
N MET A 123 6.01 0.62 13.58
CA MET A 123 5.90 1.89 12.87
C MET A 123 4.46 2.07 12.40
N LEU A 124 3.89 3.25 12.70
CA LEU A 124 2.47 3.56 12.47
C LEU A 124 2.26 4.60 11.37
N SER A 125 3.33 5.22 10.87
CA SER A 125 3.26 6.26 9.86
C SER A 125 4.55 6.28 9.02
N VAL A 126 4.42 6.78 7.80
CA VAL A 126 5.54 7.10 6.90
C VAL A 126 5.30 8.51 6.36
N ALA A 127 6.37 9.22 6.02
CA ALA A 127 6.30 10.50 5.34
C ALA A 127 7.51 10.62 4.42
N PHE A 128 7.34 11.33 3.31
CA PHE A 128 8.42 11.61 2.37
C PHE A 128 8.85 13.07 2.53
N GLY A 129 10.15 13.28 2.74
CA GLY A 129 10.73 14.62 2.70
C GLY A 129 10.74 15.16 1.26
N ALA A 130 10.74 16.48 1.13
CA ALA A 130 11.03 17.11 -0.15
C ALA A 130 12.49 16.79 -0.55
N VAL A 131 12.71 16.42 -1.81
CA VAL A 131 14.07 16.38 -2.35
C VAL A 131 14.47 17.82 -2.59
N SER A 132 15.46 18.30 -1.85
CA SER A 132 16.10 19.58 -2.15
C SER A 132 17.04 19.38 -3.33
N ASP A 133 16.67 19.92 -4.50
CA ASP A 133 17.61 20.07 -5.61
C ASP A 133 18.57 21.20 -5.24
N PHE A 134 19.74 20.86 -4.69
CA PHE A 134 20.90 21.74 -4.58
C PHE A 134 22.06 21.13 -5.36
#